data_AF-A0A4Y2N410-F1
#
_entry.id   AF-A0A4Y2N410-F1
#
_cell.length_a   1.000
_cell.length_b   1.000
_cell.length_c   1.000
_cell.angle_alpha   90.00
_cell.angle_beta   90.00
_cell.angle_gamma   90.00
#
_symmetry.space_group_name_H-M   'P 1'
#
loop_
_entity.id
_entity.type
_entity.pdbx_description
1 polymer ?
#
loop_
_entity_poly.entity_id
_entity_poly.type
_entity_poly.pdbx_seq_one_letter_code
_entity_poly.pdbx_strand_id
1 'polypeptide(L)'
;MATLESKLRSGILQMEGMVKSCVISVHMAAVRIALCLYYDKDIEKILEGEKKLPYAHGEFNRKVYKFWKRIELKAAEKVSSLPASLKTRVVKFIRPIHLETIKWSGDHANLLKLGSTYTYKSILCWKTVGTIDRTQTAMKFSQNKNFDPETRFNMACTYFLEDEVLALWHGDEV
;
A
#
# COMPACT_ATOMS: atom_id res chain seq x y z
N MET A 1 -28.75 43.86 0.05
CA MET A 1 -28.26 42.81 0.98
C MET A 1 -27.88 41.50 0.29
N ALA A 2 -28.66 41.01 -0.70
CA ALA A 2 -28.40 39.72 -1.37
C ALA A 2 -27.02 39.59 -2.08
N THR A 3 -26.42 40.69 -2.52
CA THR A 3 -25.16 40.69 -3.31
C THR A 3 -23.89 40.45 -2.47
N LEU A 4 -23.95 40.71 -1.16
CA LEU A 4 -22.83 40.48 -0.24
C LEU A 4 -22.79 39.03 0.21
N GLU A 5 -23.94 38.42 0.50
CA GLU A 5 -24.04 37.02 0.88
C GLU A 5 -23.65 36.06 -0.26
N SER A 6 -24.00 36.39 -1.52
CA SER A 6 -23.61 35.57 -2.66
C SER A 6 -22.09 35.58 -2.90
N LYS A 7 -21.44 36.75 -2.73
CA LYS A 7 -19.97 36.89 -2.83
C LYS A 7 -19.24 36.17 -1.70
N LEU A 8 -19.77 36.23 -0.48
CA LEU A 8 -19.23 35.48 0.68
C LEU A 8 -19.34 33.97 0.47
N ARG A 9 -20.49 33.46 0.01
CA ARG A 9 -20.69 32.03 -0.29
C ARG A 9 -19.76 31.55 -1.42
N SER A 10 -19.61 32.35 -2.48
CA SER A 10 -18.69 32.03 -3.58
C SER A 10 -17.22 31.99 -3.12
N GLY A 11 -16.79 32.92 -2.25
CA GLY A 11 -15.44 32.94 -1.70
C GLY A 11 -15.15 31.74 -0.78
N ILE A 12 -16.14 31.32 0.03
CA ILE A 12 -16.02 30.14 0.89
C ILE A 12 -15.86 28.86 0.05
N LEU A 13 -16.69 28.68 -0.99
CA LEU A 13 -16.61 27.50 -1.87
C LEU A 13 -15.28 27.42 -2.63
N GLN A 14 -14.73 28.56 -3.06
CA GLN A 14 -13.42 28.61 -3.73
C GLN A 14 -12.26 28.28 -2.79
N MET A 15 -12.29 28.79 -1.54
CA MET A 15 -11.32 28.42 -0.51
C MET A 15 -11.41 26.94 -0.13
N GLU A 16 -12.62 26.40 0.01
CA GLU A 16 -12.81 24.97 0.26
C GLU A 16 -12.25 24.10 -0.87
N GLY A 17 -12.45 24.49 -2.14
CA GLY A 17 -11.87 23.81 -3.30
C GLY A 17 -10.34 23.82 -3.28
N MET A 18 -9.73 24.97 -2.98
CA MET A 18 -8.27 25.11 -2.92
C MET A 18 -7.66 24.34 -1.75
N VAL A 19 -8.30 24.36 -0.58
CA VAL A 19 -7.90 23.57 0.60
C VAL A 19 -8.01 22.07 0.30
N LYS A 20 -9.10 21.60 -0.31
CA LYS A 20 -9.25 20.19 -0.72
C LYS A 20 -8.14 19.77 -1.69
N SER A 21 -7.86 20.57 -2.73
CA SER A 21 -6.80 20.28 -3.71
C SER A 21 -5.41 20.21 -3.07
N CYS A 22 -5.08 21.15 -2.18
CA CYS A 22 -3.80 21.17 -1.47
C CYS A 22 -3.66 19.96 -0.52
N VAL A 23 -4.73 19.63 0.21
CA VAL A 23 -4.76 18.47 1.12
C VAL A 23 -4.59 17.16 0.36
N ILE A 24 -5.24 17.01 -0.80
CA ILE A 24 -5.07 15.85 -1.68
C ILE A 24 -3.61 15.75 -2.13
N SER A 25 -3.01 16.83 -2.63
CA SER A 25 -1.60 16.85 -3.06
C SER A 25 -0.63 16.41 -1.96
N VAL A 26 -0.80 16.93 -0.73
CA VAL A 26 0.03 16.54 0.43
C VAL A 26 -0.20 15.08 0.85
N HIS A 27 -1.44 14.57 0.74
CA HIS A 27 -1.74 13.17 1.01
C HIS A 27 -1.01 12.25 0.02
N MET A 28 -1.12 12.52 -1.28
CA MET A 28 -0.48 11.71 -2.32
C MET A 28 1.04 11.71 -2.16
N ALA A 29 1.63 12.87 -1.84
CA ALA A 29 3.06 12.99 -1.57
C ALA A 29 3.47 12.15 -0.36
N ALA A 30 2.70 12.22 0.74
CA ALA A 30 2.97 11.45 1.95
C ALA A 30 2.92 9.93 1.69
N VAL A 31 1.92 9.46 0.95
CA VAL A 31 1.79 8.05 0.56
C VAL A 31 2.97 7.61 -0.29
N ARG A 32 3.34 8.39 -1.32
CA ARG A 32 4.48 8.05 -2.19
C ARG A 32 5.78 7.90 -1.41
N ILE A 33 6.08 8.85 -0.52
CA ILE A 33 7.27 8.78 0.33
C ILE A 33 7.19 7.60 1.31
N ALA A 34 6.01 7.34 1.89
CA ALA A 34 5.83 6.21 2.78
C ALA A 34 6.02 4.87 2.07
N LEU A 35 5.60 4.75 0.80
CA LEU A 35 5.92 3.60 -0.04
C LEU A 35 7.42 3.47 -0.25
N CYS A 36 8.14 4.54 -0.62
CA CYS A 36 9.60 4.50 -0.73
C CYS A 36 10.26 4.00 0.57
N LEU A 37 9.82 4.46 1.73
CA LEU A 37 10.31 3.98 3.03
C LEU A 37 9.89 2.54 3.33
N TYR A 38 8.70 2.12 2.91
CA TYR A 38 8.23 0.75 3.12
C TYR A 38 9.13 -0.26 2.41
N TYR A 39 9.65 0.08 1.23
CA TYR A 39 10.62 -0.71 0.46
C TYR A 39 12.08 -0.46 0.85
N ASP A 40 12.36 0.43 1.81
CA ASP A 40 13.71 0.66 2.32
C ASP A 40 14.20 -0.57 3.12
N LYS A 41 15.44 -1.00 2.86
CA LYS A 41 16.03 -2.22 3.46
C LYS A 41 16.11 -2.17 4.99
N ASP A 42 16.33 -1.01 5.59
CA ASP A 42 16.41 -0.90 7.05
C ASP A 42 15.02 -1.08 7.68
N ILE A 43 13.99 -0.50 7.04
CA ILE A 43 12.60 -0.64 7.48
C ILE A 43 12.12 -2.07 7.27
N GLU A 44 12.41 -2.66 6.11
CA GLU A 44 12.09 -4.05 5.78
C GLU A 44 12.71 -5.03 6.78
N LYS A 45 13.99 -4.87 7.12
CA LYS A 45 14.66 -5.69 8.13
C LYS A 45 14.00 -5.61 9.51
N ILE A 46 13.47 -4.46 9.88
CA ILE A 46 12.70 -4.33 11.13
C ILE A 46 11.36 -5.06 10.98
N LEU A 47 10.67 -4.87 9.85
CA LEU A 47 9.39 -5.50 9.55
C LEU A 47 9.47 -7.03 9.59
N GLU A 48 10.54 -7.65 9.12
CA GLU A 48 10.76 -9.11 9.21
C GLU A 48 10.63 -9.66 10.64
N GLY A 49 10.92 -8.84 11.65
CA GLY A 49 10.75 -9.17 13.06
C GLY A 49 9.28 -9.29 13.51
N GLU A 50 8.32 -8.84 12.70
CA GLU A 50 6.88 -8.88 13.00
C GLU A 50 6.40 -10.32 13.24
N LYS A 51 6.95 -11.31 12.52
CA LYS A 51 6.60 -12.73 12.68
C LYS A 51 6.78 -13.27 14.10
N LYS A 52 7.60 -12.58 14.92
CA LYS A 52 7.87 -12.94 16.33
C LYS A 52 6.91 -12.27 17.31
N LEU A 53 6.03 -11.40 16.82
CA LEU A 53 5.07 -10.70 17.65
C LEU A 53 3.88 -11.61 17.98
N PRO A 54 3.28 -11.45 19.17
CA PRO A 54 2.03 -12.14 19.48
C PRO A 54 0.93 -11.65 18.54
N TYR A 55 0.06 -12.57 18.12
CA TYR A 55 -1.17 -12.22 17.44
C TYR A 55 -2.07 -11.46 18.43
N ALA A 56 -2.37 -10.19 18.15
CA ALA A 56 -3.19 -9.37 19.03
C ALA A 56 -4.64 -9.40 18.53
N HIS A 57 -5.52 -10.12 19.24
CA HIS A 57 -6.97 -10.14 18.98
C HIS A 57 -7.65 -8.85 19.48
N GLY A 58 -7.30 -7.70 18.89
CA GLY A 58 -7.95 -6.42 19.18
C GLY A 58 -7.54 -5.73 20.49
N GLU A 59 -6.85 -6.42 21.41
CA GLU A 59 -6.36 -5.83 22.65
C GLU A 59 -5.03 -5.08 22.46
N PHE A 60 -4.80 -4.06 23.31
CA PHE A 60 -3.53 -3.35 23.33
C PHE A 60 -2.40 -4.31 23.71
N ASN A 61 -1.46 -4.50 22.79
CA ASN A 61 -0.26 -5.28 23.05
C ASN A 61 0.98 -4.38 23.10
N ARG A 62 1.63 -4.32 24.28
CA ARG A 62 2.82 -3.49 24.50
C ARG A 62 3.99 -3.84 23.57
N LYS A 63 4.17 -5.12 23.22
CA LYS A 63 5.25 -5.54 22.30
C LYS A 63 4.98 -5.04 20.88
N VAL A 64 3.74 -5.21 20.39
CA VAL A 64 3.30 -4.71 19.09
C VAL A 64 3.41 -3.18 19.02
N TYR A 65 2.98 -2.46 20.07
CA TYR A 65 3.12 -1.02 20.14
C TYR A 65 4.59 -0.56 20.04
N LYS A 66 5.47 -1.16 20.86
CA LYS A 66 6.91 -0.83 20.84
C LYS A 66 7.55 -1.14 19.48
N PHE A 67 7.13 -2.23 18.83
CA PHE A 67 7.60 -2.60 17.51
C PHE A 67 7.26 -1.51 16.47
N TRP A 68 6.00 -1.12 16.38
CA TRP A 68 5.58 -0.06 15.46
C TRP A 68 6.24 1.27 15.80
N LYS A 69 6.42 1.59 17.09
CA LYS A 69 7.13 2.80 17.50
C LYS A 69 8.58 2.85 17.00
N ARG A 70 9.27 1.70 16.99
CA ARG A 70 10.64 1.60 16.45
C ARG A 70 10.69 1.87 14.95
N ILE A 71 9.72 1.35 14.20
CA ILE A 71 9.59 1.62 12.76
C ILE A 71 9.33 3.11 12.54
N GLU A 72 8.42 3.70 13.32
CA GLU A 72 8.11 5.13 13.23
C GLU A 72 9.34 6.01 13.46
N LEU A 73 10.14 5.71 14.48
CA LEU A 73 11.37 6.44 14.77
C LEU A 73 12.39 6.31 13.63
N LYS A 74 12.62 5.09 13.15
CA LYS A 74 13.57 4.85 12.05
C LYS A 74 13.14 5.54 10.75
N ALA A 75 11.85 5.53 10.46
CA ALA A 75 11.28 6.26 9.33
C ALA A 75 11.46 7.77 9.49
N ALA A 76 11.17 8.32 10.67
CA ALA A 76 11.32 9.75 10.97
C ALA A 76 12.76 10.25 10.82
N GLU A 77 13.76 9.43 11.18
CA GLU A 77 15.18 9.72 10.93
C GLU A 77 15.48 9.87 9.43
N LYS A 78 14.99 8.93 8.61
CA LYS A 78 15.22 8.92 7.16
C LYS A 78 14.57 10.10 6.43
N VAL A 79 13.47 10.61 6.95
CA VAL A 79 12.78 11.79 6.39
C VAL A 79 12.98 13.05 7.24
N SER A 80 14.11 13.15 7.94
CA SER A 80 14.40 14.24 8.87
C SER A 80 14.34 15.64 8.23
N SER A 81 14.68 15.74 6.94
CA SER A 81 14.62 16.97 6.13
C SER A 81 13.22 17.43 5.76
N LEU A 82 12.18 16.59 5.92
CA LEU A 82 10.81 16.96 5.56
C LEU A 82 10.16 17.87 6.62
N PRO A 83 9.23 18.75 6.20
CA PRO A 83 8.39 19.50 7.13
C PRO A 83 7.67 18.60 8.14
N ALA A 84 7.53 19.07 9.38
CA ALA A 84 7.01 18.26 10.49
C ALA A 84 5.63 17.63 10.20
N SER A 85 4.72 18.39 9.60
CA SER A 85 3.38 17.90 9.22
C SER A 85 3.42 16.76 8.20
N LEU A 86 4.29 16.86 7.19
CA LEU A 86 4.48 15.82 6.19
C LEU A 86 5.18 14.59 6.79
N LYS A 87 6.23 14.80 7.60
CA LYS A 87 6.94 13.74 8.32
C LYS A 87 5.99 12.91 9.18
N THR A 88 5.13 13.54 9.96
CA THR A 88 4.13 12.84 10.78
C THR A 88 3.17 12.02 9.92
N ARG A 89 2.72 12.54 8.77
CA ARG A 89 1.84 11.80 7.85
C ARG A 89 2.55 10.60 7.23
N VAL A 90 3.74 10.79 6.66
CA VAL A 90 4.57 9.75 6.05
C VAL A 90 4.76 8.58 7.00
N VAL A 91 5.21 8.87 8.22
CA VAL A 91 5.48 7.85 9.24
C VAL A 91 4.22 7.05 9.59
N LYS A 92 3.06 7.72 9.69
CA LYS A 92 1.79 7.06 9.99
C LYS A 92 1.25 6.18 8.86
N PHE A 93 1.69 6.35 7.61
CA PHE A 93 1.24 5.53 6.48
C PHE A 93 1.93 4.16 6.39
N ILE A 94 3.10 3.99 7.01
CA ILE A 94 3.87 2.74 6.91
C ILE A 94 3.06 1.54 7.44
N ARG A 95 2.40 1.71 8.59
CA ARG A 95 1.59 0.63 9.18
C ARG A 95 0.37 0.25 8.32
N PRO A 96 -0.49 1.18 7.88
CA PRO A 96 -1.57 0.88 6.94
C PRO A 96 -1.11 0.18 5.65
N ILE A 97 -0.01 0.64 5.03
CA ILE A 97 0.58 0.01 3.83
C ILE A 97 0.99 -1.44 4.13
N HIS A 98 1.62 -1.67 5.28
CA HIS A 98 2.01 -3.01 5.70
C HIS A 98 0.81 -3.93 5.93
N LEU A 99 -0.24 -3.42 6.60
CA LEU A 99 -1.47 -4.18 6.84
C LEU A 99 -2.21 -4.50 5.54
N GLU A 100 -2.25 -3.58 4.58
CA GLU A 100 -2.82 -3.85 3.25
C GLU A 100 -2.04 -4.95 2.52
N THR A 101 -0.72 -4.99 2.67
CA THR A 101 0.15 -6.05 2.12
C THR A 101 -0.11 -7.41 2.76
N ILE A 102 -0.23 -7.45 4.10
CA ILE A 102 -0.59 -8.67 4.83
C ILE A 102 -1.97 -9.15 4.41
N LYS A 103 -2.94 -8.24 4.34
CA LYS A 103 -4.31 -8.56 3.92
C LYS A 103 -4.33 -9.16 2.53
N TRP A 104 -3.70 -8.50 1.55
CA TRP A 104 -3.60 -9.04 0.20
C TRP A 104 -2.94 -10.42 0.18
N SER A 105 -1.84 -10.60 0.91
CA SER A 105 -1.17 -11.91 0.99
C SER A 105 -2.08 -12.99 1.60
N GLY A 106 -2.83 -12.65 2.65
CA GLY A 106 -3.78 -13.54 3.32
C GLY A 106 -4.96 -13.92 2.44
N ASP A 107 -5.55 -12.95 1.74
CA ASP A 107 -6.66 -13.15 0.79
C ASP A 107 -6.29 -14.17 -0.31
N HIS A 108 -4.99 -14.32 -0.61
CA HIS A 108 -4.51 -15.20 -1.67
C HIS A 108 -3.71 -16.39 -1.14
N ALA A 109 -3.50 -16.56 0.18
CA ALA A 109 -2.58 -17.55 0.73
C ALA A 109 -2.78 -18.97 0.17
N ASN A 110 -4.04 -19.38 -0.03
CA ASN A 110 -4.41 -20.69 -0.58
C ASN A 110 -4.07 -20.85 -2.07
N LEU A 111 -4.28 -19.81 -2.89
CA LEU A 111 -4.03 -19.85 -4.34
C LEU A 111 -2.55 -19.94 -4.67
N LEU A 112 -1.76 -19.41 -3.76
CA LEU A 112 -0.51 -18.74 -4.09
C LEU A 112 0.62 -19.55 -3.41
N LYS A 113 0.26 -20.63 -2.67
CA LYS A 113 1.12 -21.53 -1.86
C LYS A 113 2.24 -20.75 -1.18
N LEU A 114 1.93 -19.53 -0.73
CA LEU A 114 2.94 -18.51 -0.54
C LEU A 114 3.82 -18.87 0.65
N GLY A 115 5.12 -18.67 0.44
CA GLY A 115 6.04 -18.44 1.54
C GLY A 115 5.75 -17.08 2.21
N SER A 116 6.79 -16.44 2.73
CA SER A 116 6.60 -15.18 3.45
C SER A 116 6.05 -14.05 2.58
N THR A 117 5.20 -13.19 3.18
CA THR A 117 4.65 -11.96 2.59
C THR A 117 5.68 -11.06 1.89
N TYR A 118 6.93 -11.07 2.36
CA TYR A 118 8.05 -10.30 1.81
C TYR A 118 8.44 -10.71 0.39
N THR A 119 8.23 -11.97 0.01
CA THR A 119 8.64 -12.50 -1.31
C THR A 119 7.87 -11.85 -2.46
N TYR A 120 6.64 -11.40 -2.21
CA TYR A 120 5.72 -10.89 -3.24
C TYR A 120 5.57 -9.37 -3.20
N LYS A 121 6.30 -8.70 -2.31
CA LYS A 121 6.21 -7.26 -2.14
C LYS A 121 6.59 -6.50 -3.42
N SER A 122 7.50 -7.04 -4.25
CA SER A 122 7.95 -6.44 -5.51
C SER A 122 6.92 -6.50 -6.65
N ILE A 123 5.92 -7.38 -6.57
CA ILE A 123 4.87 -7.48 -7.59
C ILE A 123 3.68 -6.56 -7.31
N LEU A 124 3.59 -6.01 -6.10
CA LEU A 124 2.49 -5.13 -5.70
C LEU A 124 2.50 -3.83 -6.51
N CYS A 125 1.36 -3.54 -7.13
CA CYS A 125 1.08 -2.26 -7.75
C CYS A 125 0.27 -1.41 -6.76
N TRP A 126 0.66 -0.14 -6.58
CA TRP A 126 0.06 0.73 -5.57
C TRP A 126 -0.78 1.82 -6.22
N LYS A 127 -2.00 2.01 -5.71
CA LYS A 127 -2.79 3.21 -5.99
C LYS A 127 -2.18 4.39 -5.26
N THR A 128 -2.45 5.57 -5.79
CA THR A 128 -1.93 6.84 -5.25
C THR A 128 -2.42 7.12 -3.82
N VAL A 129 -3.54 6.52 -3.41
CA VAL A 129 -4.11 6.59 -2.05
C VAL A 129 -3.50 5.58 -1.06
N GLY A 130 -2.55 4.76 -1.48
CA GLY A 130 -1.80 3.86 -0.60
C GLY A 130 -2.45 2.49 -0.37
N THR A 131 -3.40 2.12 -1.24
CA THR A 131 -3.97 0.76 -1.30
C THR A 131 -3.39 0.00 -2.49
N ILE A 132 -3.38 -1.33 -2.42
CA ILE A 132 -2.94 -2.16 -3.55
C ILE A 132 -3.95 -2.03 -4.70
N ASP A 133 -3.43 -1.79 -5.90
CA ASP A 133 -4.19 -1.99 -7.13
C ASP A 133 -4.27 -3.48 -7.43
N ARG A 134 -5.36 -4.10 -6.96
CA ARG A 134 -5.49 -5.56 -6.99
C ARG A 134 -5.51 -6.10 -8.41
N THR A 135 -6.24 -5.46 -9.33
CA THR A 135 -6.31 -5.87 -10.74
C THR A 135 -4.96 -5.72 -11.44
N GLN A 136 -4.29 -4.57 -11.28
CA GLN A 136 -2.97 -4.38 -11.90
C GLN A 136 -1.91 -5.31 -11.30
N THR A 137 -1.99 -5.56 -9.99
CA THR A 137 -1.11 -6.51 -9.30
C THR A 137 -1.33 -7.93 -9.81
N ALA A 138 -2.58 -8.36 -9.95
CA ALA A 138 -2.93 -9.68 -10.47
C ALA A 138 -2.45 -9.86 -11.92
N MET A 139 -2.64 -8.86 -12.78
CA MET A 139 -2.14 -8.88 -14.15
C MET A 139 -0.61 -9.00 -14.19
N LYS A 140 0.11 -8.15 -13.46
CA LYS A 140 1.58 -8.23 -13.35
C LYS A 140 2.03 -9.58 -12.77
N PHE A 141 1.25 -10.16 -11.86
CA PHE A 141 1.51 -11.47 -11.29
C PHE A 141 1.37 -12.57 -12.36
N SER A 142 0.24 -12.62 -13.07
CA SER A 142 -0.05 -13.63 -14.10
C SER A 142 0.92 -13.58 -15.29
N GLN A 143 1.49 -12.40 -15.60
CA GLN A 143 2.50 -12.25 -16.64
C GLN A 143 3.93 -12.63 -16.20
N ASN A 144 4.18 -12.76 -14.90
CA ASN A 144 5.52 -12.99 -14.38
C ASN A 144 5.93 -14.46 -14.47
N LYS A 145 6.81 -14.78 -15.42
CA LYS A 145 7.33 -16.14 -15.69
C LYS A 145 8.15 -16.77 -14.55
N ASN A 146 8.47 -16.01 -13.50
CA ASN A 146 9.13 -16.56 -12.30
C ASN A 146 8.17 -17.35 -11.39
N PHE A 147 6.86 -17.21 -11.57
CA PHE A 147 5.87 -18.02 -10.87
C PHE A 147 5.49 -19.23 -11.71
N ASP A 148 5.09 -20.32 -11.05
CA ASP A 148 4.68 -21.52 -11.75
C ASP A 148 3.40 -21.27 -12.58
N PRO A 149 3.25 -21.95 -13.74
CA PRO A 149 2.12 -21.72 -14.63
C PRO A 149 0.75 -21.90 -13.97
N GLU A 150 0.60 -22.89 -13.09
CA GLU A 150 -0.66 -23.16 -12.38
C GLU A 150 -1.06 -21.97 -11.48
N THR A 151 -0.13 -21.44 -10.69
CA THR A 151 -0.38 -20.29 -9.83
C THR A 151 -0.69 -19.03 -10.63
N ARG A 152 -0.02 -18.81 -11.77
CA ARG A 152 -0.30 -17.71 -12.69
C ARG A 152 -1.70 -17.79 -13.29
N PHE A 153 -2.12 -19.00 -13.68
CA PHE A 153 -3.44 -19.28 -14.23
C PHE A 153 -4.53 -19.08 -13.17
N ASN A 154 -4.35 -19.61 -11.96
CA ASN A 154 -5.27 -19.42 -10.85
C ASN A 154 -5.44 -17.93 -10.50
N MET A 155 -4.37 -17.15 -10.52
CA MET A 155 -4.44 -15.70 -10.32
C MET A 155 -5.27 -15.01 -11.42
N ALA A 156 -5.04 -15.37 -12.69
CA ALA A 156 -5.77 -14.79 -13.82
C ALA A 156 -7.27 -15.10 -13.72
N CYS A 157 -7.63 -16.35 -13.41
CA CYS A 157 -9.00 -16.78 -13.17
C CYS A 157 -9.65 -16.03 -12.00
N THR A 158 -8.94 -15.88 -10.87
CA THR A 158 -9.44 -15.20 -9.66
C THR A 158 -9.83 -13.75 -9.94
N TYR A 159 -9.11 -13.08 -10.84
CA TYR A 159 -9.33 -11.68 -11.20
C TYR A 159 -10.07 -11.48 -12.52
N PHE A 160 -10.58 -12.54 -13.14
CA PHE A 160 -11.28 -12.50 -14.43
C PHE A 160 -10.47 -11.81 -15.53
N LEU A 161 -9.17 -12.09 -15.60
CA LEU A 161 -8.26 -11.55 -16.62
C LEU A 161 -8.33 -12.42 -17.89
N GLU A 162 -9.39 -12.28 -18.67
CA GLU A 162 -9.71 -13.17 -19.80
C GLU A 162 -8.54 -13.37 -20.79
N ASP A 163 -7.91 -12.29 -21.23
CA ASP A 163 -6.77 -12.35 -22.15
C ASP A 163 -5.60 -13.17 -21.56
N GLU A 164 -5.31 -12.99 -20.27
CA GLU A 164 -4.25 -13.73 -19.57
C GLU A 164 -4.63 -15.20 -19.36
N VAL A 165 -5.90 -15.50 -19.08
CA VAL A 165 -6.41 -16.87 -18.96
C VAL A 165 -6.24 -17.60 -20.28
N LEU A 166 -6.64 -16.99 -21.39
CA LEU A 166 -6.51 -17.59 -22.73
C LEU A 166 -5.03 -17.80 -23.09
N ALA A 167 -4.17 -16.80 -22.87
CA ALA A 167 -2.74 -16.91 -23.13
C ALA A 167 -2.10 -18.05 -22.32
N LEU A 168 -2.45 -18.17 -21.04
CA LEU A 168 -1.92 -19.23 -20.17
C LEU A 168 -2.49 -20.61 -20.50
N TRP A 169 -3.73 -20.70 -20.98
CA TRP A 169 -4.41 -21.95 -21.33
C TRP A 169 -3.87 -22.58 -22.61
N HIS A 170 -3.66 -21.77 -23.65
CA HIS A 170 -3.19 -22.25 -24.94
C HIS A 170 -1.67 -22.51 -24.95
N GLY A 171 -0.97 -22.05 -23.91
CA GLY A 171 0.50 -22.01 -23.87
C GLY A 171 1.01 -20.90 -24.79
N ASP A 172 2.08 -20.22 -24.38
CA ASP A 172 2.83 -19.40 -25.35
C ASP A 172 3.25 -20.34 -26.50
N GLU A 173 2.58 -20.29 -27.65
CA GLU A 173 3.12 -20.82 -28.91
C GLU A 173 4.37 -19.98 -29.24
N VAL A 174 5.54 -20.48 -28.84
CA VAL A 174 6.85 -20.06 -29.37
C VAL A 174 7.69 -21.28 -29.65
#